data_AF-M2R5P7-F1
#
_entry.id   AF-M2R5P7-F1
#
_cell.length_a   1.000
_cell.length_b   1.000
_cell.length_c   1.000
_cell.angle_alpha   90.00
_cell.angle_beta   90.00
_cell.angle_gamma   90.00
#
_symmetry.space_group_name_H-M   'P 1'
#
loop_
_entity.id
_entity.type
_entity.pdbx_description
1 polymer ?
#
loop_
_entity_poly.entity_id
_entity_poly.type
_entity_poly.pdbx_seq_one_letter_code
_entity_poly.pdbx_strand_id
1 'polypeptide(L)'
;MITEGFTTSPDAAHAVDLHAIVRKERLAAEAELDALRRKISDIGQIENSLLPPGRLPAEILVELFEILRDACSPDGPSWTHYTRVCRRWRAVALGSRKIWSTIWITSYTKRSVLYVSTSLERSQNLPLAIYIQAPDYCIGPHTFDQIACKTQMRDALKLHASRIYAFDADCFCSGDALGWVEFPMANLKDINIESTVVSQRPEYPVDYHTSSLNDHPNLKCITLFNAYMDWSYPLDRVRKLEITAPEHGDRPSEGDFWTALSKCNKLRRLRLDVAMPEDRAIGNPVSLPKLRSLSIEDTPQNITTFLDRVILPETCEVELQLDHGEAAIQDWLPIPSTSSILKRLTWAEVRVEEQLNSYFFGRDIMDIDDYSLLVKSKSSPSNMFVAGFMLSRAMEEIEKAFGSSPLQVIQFRTPDPSFNSITHADTTEWRRFLSKFPLLRSLAFTLAPSGTPDACPALLDALMPAADAASEFAQVASPRLEVLALSKDNIPAVPDFHAKLLECLDARATAGSPLKLLVFMDGMQPGAAISVEEVECLKQRVTVWSVGLEHAATGILEST
;
A
#
# COMPACT_ATOMS: atom_id res chain seq x y z
N MET A 1 -69.37 -60.97 53.53
CA MET A 1 -70.12 -61.22 52.28
C MET A 1 -70.50 -59.87 51.68
N ILE A 2 -69.68 -59.31 50.78
CA ILE A 2 -70.08 -58.65 49.54
C ILE A 2 -68.87 -58.81 48.62
N THR A 3 -69.00 -59.66 47.62
CA THR A 3 -68.05 -59.92 46.53
C THR A 3 -68.72 -59.46 45.26
N GLU A 4 -68.36 -58.29 44.75
CA GLU A 4 -68.66 -57.80 43.39
C GLU A 4 -67.48 -56.85 43.06
N GLY A 5 -66.76 -56.92 41.96
CA GLY A 5 -67.09 -57.42 40.63
C GLY A 5 -66.63 -56.35 39.63
N PHE A 6 -65.33 -56.02 39.62
CA PHE A 6 -64.77 -55.06 38.65
C PHE A 6 -64.73 -55.73 37.27
N THR A 7 -65.78 -55.49 36.49
CA THR A 7 -65.83 -55.78 35.07
C THR A 7 -64.83 -54.88 34.35
N THR A 8 -63.68 -55.45 33.97
CA THR A 8 -62.76 -54.81 33.02
C THR A 8 -63.52 -54.63 31.70
N SER A 9 -63.88 -53.38 31.41
CA SER A 9 -64.60 -53.02 30.18
C SER A 9 -63.80 -53.48 28.95
N PRO A 10 -64.40 -54.27 28.03
CA PRO A 10 -63.74 -54.75 26.81
C PRO A 10 -63.20 -53.63 25.90
N ASP A 11 -63.69 -52.40 26.07
CA ASP A 11 -63.32 -51.26 25.23
C ASP A 11 -61.88 -50.76 25.44
N ALA A 12 -61.30 -50.95 26.63
CA ALA A 12 -59.92 -50.53 26.90
C ALA A 12 -58.89 -51.43 26.20
N ALA A 13 -59.16 -52.74 26.06
CA ALA A 13 -58.30 -53.66 25.34
C ALA A 13 -58.34 -53.41 23.82
N HIS A 14 -59.50 -53.03 23.29
CA HIS A 14 -59.68 -52.68 21.87
C HIS A 14 -59.01 -51.34 21.50
N ALA A 15 -59.05 -50.35 22.40
CA ALA A 15 -58.38 -49.06 22.20
C ALA A 15 -56.84 -49.18 22.22
N VAL A 16 -56.28 -50.06 23.05
CA VAL A 16 -54.82 -50.33 23.11
C VAL A 16 -54.34 -51.00 21.81
N ASP A 17 -55.15 -51.87 21.20
CA ASP A 17 -54.82 -52.53 19.93
C ASP A 17 -54.80 -51.54 18.74
N LEU A 18 -55.76 -50.61 18.68
CA LEU A 18 -55.80 -49.58 17.64
C LEU A 18 -54.59 -48.64 17.69
N HIS A 19 -54.13 -48.23 18.88
CA HIS A 19 -52.93 -47.41 19.02
C HIS A 19 -51.65 -48.14 18.60
N ALA A 20 -51.56 -49.45 18.86
CA ALA A 20 -50.43 -50.27 18.43
C ALA A 20 -50.40 -50.42 16.89
N ILE A 21 -51.56 -50.62 16.26
CA ILE A 21 -51.70 -50.69 14.81
C ILE A 21 -51.33 -49.35 14.16
N VAL A 22 -51.89 -48.23 14.63
CA VAL A 22 -51.58 -46.88 14.11
C VAL A 22 -50.09 -46.55 14.27
N ARG A 23 -49.48 -46.91 15.41
CA ARG A 23 -48.03 -46.71 15.61
C ARG A 23 -47.20 -47.54 14.64
N LYS A 24 -47.59 -48.80 14.39
CA LYS A 24 -46.89 -49.68 13.44
C LYS A 24 -46.98 -49.16 12.01
N GLU A 25 -48.17 -48.73 11.58
CA GLU A 25 -48.37 -48.13 10.25
C GLU A 25 -47.60 -46.83 10.09
N ARG A 26 -47.59 -45.96 11.11
CA ARG A 26 -46.81 -44.72 11.11
C ARG A 26 -45.31 -44.99 10.97
N LEU A 27 -44.77 -45.96 11.72
CA LEU A 27 -43.35 -46.33 11.62
C LEU A 27 -43.00 -46.91 10.25
N ALA A 28 -43.90 -47.70 9.65
CA ALA A 28 -43.71 -48.22 8.30
C ALA A 28 -43.69 -47.09 7.25
N ALA A 29 -44.62 -46.12 7.35
CA ALA A 29 -44.66 -44.95 6.48
C ALA A 29 -43.43 -44.05 6.64
N GLU A 30 -42.98 -43.80 7.88
CA GLU A 30 -41.75 -43.05 8.16
C GLU A 30 -40.52 -43.74 7.54
N ALA A 31 -40.42 -45.08 7.64
CA ALA A 31 -39.34 -45.85 7.02
C ALA A 31 -39.36 -45.82 5.48
N GLU A 32 -40.55 -45.88 4.87
CA GLU A 32 -40.71 -45.76 3.41
C GLU A 32 -40.34 -44.36 2.91
N LEU A 33 -40.76 -43.31 3.63
CA LEU A 33 -40.39 -41.92 3.35
C LEU A 33 -38.86 -41.75 3.36
N ASP A 34 -38.17 -42.30 4.36
CA ASP A 34 -36.71 -42.25 4.47
C ASP A 34 -36.00 -43.09 3.39
N ALA A 35 -36.62 -44.18 2.91
CA ALA A 35 -36.12 -44.94 1.76
C ALA A 35 -36.23 -44.13 0.45
N LEU A 36 -37.36 -43.45 0.22
CA LEU A 36 -37.56 -42.61 -0.96
C LEU A 36 -36.62 -41.39 -0.96
N ARG A 37 -36.44 -40.73 0.20
CA ARG A 37 -35.46 -39.64 0.37
C ARG A 37 -34.04 -40.06 0.01
N ARG A 38 -33.63 -41.28 0.40
CA ARG A 38 -32.33 -41.85 0.01
C ARG A 38 -32.22 -42.01 -1.51
N LYS A 39 -33.23 -42.60 -2.16
CA LYS A 39 -33.25 -42.76 -3.63
C LYS A 39 -33.16 -41.42 -4.36
N ILE A 40 -33.94 -40.41 -3.96
CA ILE A 40 -33.88 -39.07 -4.55
C ILE A 40 -32.48 -38.47 -4.37
N SER A 41 -31.88 -38.64 -3.19
CA SER A 41 -30.53 -38.16 -2.93
C SER A 41 -29.47 -38.85 -3.78
N ASP A 42 -29.63 -40.15 -4.06
CA ASP A 42 -28.69 -40.91 -4.90
C ASP A 42 -28.84 -40.54 -6.38
N ILE A 43 -30.07 -40.34 -6.89
CA ILE A 43 -30.30 -39.81 -8.24
C ILE A 43 -29.67 -38.42 -8.39
N GLY A 44 -29.93 -37.52 -7.44
CA GLY A 44 -29.33 -36.19 -7.44
C GLY A 44 -27.80 -36.24 -7.36
N GLN A 45 -27.21 -37.25 -6.71
CA GLN A 45 -25.75 -37.45 -6.72
C GLN A 45 -25.24 -37.84 -8.12
N ILE A 46 -25.95 -38.72 -8.83
CA ILE A 46 -25.61 -39.12 -10.20
C ILE A 46 -25.71 -37.91 -11.13
N GLU A 47 -26.83 -37.18 -11.11
CA GLU A 47 -27.01 -35.98 -11.95
C GLU A 47 -25.93 -34.94 -11.69
N ASN A 48 -25.64 -34.64 -10.42
CA ASN A 48 -24.56 -33.71 -10.07
C ASN A 48 -23.19 -34.18 -10.56
N SER A 49 -22.91 -35.48 -10.58
CA SER A 49 -21.66 -36.03 -11.12
C SER A 49 -21.54 -35.87 -12.64
N LEU A 50 -22.68 -35.73 -13.34
CA LEU A 50 -22.72 -35.53 -14.78
C LEU A 50 -22.56 -34.05 -15.17
N LEU A 51 -22.88 -33.11 -14.29
CA LEU A 51 -22.72 -31.67 -14.53
C LEU A 51 -21.23 -31.26 -14.53
N PRO A 52 -20.84 -30.22 -15.29
CA PRO A 52 -19.45 -29.77 -15.37
C PRO A 52 -18.77 -29.52 -14.01
N PRO A 53 -19.40 -28.86 -13.01
CA PRO A 53 -18.79 -28.66 -11.68
C PRO A 53 -18.55 -29.98 -10.92
N GLY A 54 -19.35 -31.00 -11.20
CA GLY A 54 -19.21 -32.34 -10.64
C GLY A 54 -18.11 -33.18 -11.28
N ARG A 55 -17.48 -32.71 -12.37
CA ARG A 55 -16.37 -33.37 -13.07
C ARG A 55 -15.00 -32.74 -12.80
N LEU A 56 -14.94 -31.59 -12.12
CA LEU A 56 -13.68 -30.93 -11.78
C LEU A 56 -12.77 -31.87 -10.97
N PRO A 57 -11.46 -31.95 -11.26
CA PRO A 57 -10.51 -32.69 -10.42
C PRO A 57 -10.53 -32.22 -8.95
N ALA A 58 -10.14 -33.10 -8.02
CA ALA A 58 -10.18 -32.76 -6.60
C ALA A 58 -9.24 -31.60 -6.27
N GLU A 59 -8.11 -31.52 -6.98
CA GLU A 59 -7.09 -30.49 -6.88
C GLU A 59 -7.68 -29.11 -7.20
N ILE A 60 -8.42 -29.01 -8.30
CA ILE A 60 -9.09 -27.77 -8.73
C ILE A 60 -10.17 -27.37 -7.73
N LEU A 61 -10.92 -28.33 -7.18
CA LEU A 61 -11.91 -28.04 -6.14
C LEU A 61 -11.26 -27.52 -4.86
N VAL A 62 -10.11 -28.07 -4.46
CA VAL A 62 -9.36 -27.57 -3.29
C VAL A 62 -8.86 -26.15 -3.54
N GLU A 63 -8.29 -25.87 -4.71
CA GLU A 63 -7.85 -24.52 -5.09
C GLU A 63 -9.01 -23.52 -5.10
N LEU A 64 -10.16 -23.90 -5.67
CA LEU A 64 -11.38 -23.09 -5.60
C LEU A 64 -11.83 -22.85 -4.16
N PHE A 65 -11.78 -23.84 -3.27
CA PHE A 65 -12.12 -23.65 -1.86
C PHE A 65 -11.13 -22.75 -1.13
N GLU A 66 -9.85 -22.76 -1.50
CA GLU A 66 -8.86 -21.81 -0.97
C GLU A 66 -9.19 -20.38 -1.40
N ILE A 67 -9.44 -20.16 -2.70
CA ILE A 67 -9.85 -18.85 -3.22
C ILE A 67 -11.15 -18.39 -2.55
N LEU A 68 -12.16 -19.26 -2.44
CA LEU A 68 -13.42 -18.93 -1.80
C LEU A 68 -13.25 -18.63 -0.31
N ARG A 69 -12.39 -19.36 0.41
CA ARG A 69 -12.08 -19.09 1.81
C ARG A 69 -11.44 -17.71 1.95
N ASP A 70 -10.50 -17.38 1.08
CA ASP A 70 -9.73 -16.14 1.15
C ASP A 70 -10.53 -14.92 0.64
N ALA A 71 -11.51 -15.13 -0.24
CA ALA A 71 -12.40 -14.08 -0.77
C ALA A 71 -13.68 -13.86 0.06
N CYS A 72 -14.05 -14.80 0.93
CA CYS A 72 -15.27 -14.70 1.72
C CYS A 72 -15.14 -13.67 2.85
N SER A 73 -16.17 -12.83 2.99
CA SER A 73 -16.30 -11.83 4.07
C SER A 73 -16.01 -12.43 5.45
N PRO A 74 -15.49 -11.65 6.40
CA PRO A 74 -15.16 -12.09 7.75
C PRO A 74 -16.37 -12.61 8.54
N ASP A 75 -17.62 -12.52 8.11
CA ASP A 75 -18.78 -12.90 8.94
C ASP A 75 -18.90 -14.41 9.32
N GLY A 76 -17.87 -15.21 9.04
CA GLY A 76 -17.67 -16.59 9.47
C GLY A 76 -17.22 -17.48 8.31
N PRO A 77 -17.13 -18.81 8.47
CA PRO A 77 -16.72 -19.71 7.39
C PRO A 77 -17.88 -19.91 6.39
N SER A 78 -18.34 -18.83 5.77
CA SER A 78 -19.34 -18.81 4.68
C SER A 78 -18.87 -19.67 3.51
N TRP A 79 -17.54 -19.80 3.33
CA TRP A 79 -16.95 -20.71 2.36
C TRP A 79 -17.41 -22.18 2.53
N THR A 80 -17.72 -22.60 3.77
CA THR A 80 -18.23 -23.96 4.04
C THR A 80 -19.62 -24.19 3.46
N HIS A 81 -20.37 -23.14 3.11
CA HIS A 81 -21.63 -23.26 2.38
C HIS A 81 -21.39 -23.85 0.98
N TYR A 82 -20.34 -23.41 0.27
CA TYR A 82 -20.00 -23.94 -1.05
C TYR A 82 -19.60 -25.42 -1.00
N THR A 83 -19.08 -25.91 0.13
CA THR A 83 -18.82 -27.35 0.29
C THR A 83 -20.10 -28.19 0.30
N ARG A 84 -21.29 -27.57 0.46
CA ARG A 84 -22.59 -28.26 0.52
C ARG A 84 -23.26 -28.42 -0.85
N VAL A 85 -22.65 -27.93 -1.94
CA VAL A 85 -23.20 -28.03 -3.30
C VAL A 85 -23.52 -29.48 -3.68
N CYS A 86 -22.58 -30.40 -3.45
CA CYS A 86 -22.82 -31.83 -3.61
C CYS A 86 -21.96 -32.68 -2.64
N ARG A 87 -22.28 -33.98 -2.51
CA ARG A 87 -21.55 -34.92 -1.64
C ARG A 87 -20.05 -34.98 -1.97
N ARG A 88 -19.69 -34.91 -3.26
CA ARG A 88 -18.28 -34.95 -3.72
C ARG A 88 -17.50 -33.72 -3.25
N TRP A 89 -18.06 -32.53 -3.45
CA TRP A 89 -17.45 -31.27 -3.00
C TRP A 89 -17.23 -31.26 -1.50
N ARG A 90 -18.23 -31.72 -0.74
CA ARG A 90 -18.11 -31.90 0.71
C ARG A 90 -17.01 -32.88 1.07
N ALA A 91 -16.95 -34.05 0.43
CA ALA A 91 -15.95 -35.06 0.70
C ALA A 91 -14.53 -34.56 0.41
N VAL A 92 -14.34 -33.86 -0.72
CA VAL A 92 -13.05 -33.24 -1.09
C VAL A 92 -12.64 -32.19 -0.06
N ALA A 93 -13.56 -31.31 0.35
CA ALA A 93 -13.28 -30.30 1.36
C ALA A 93 -12.94 -30.91 2.73
N LEU A 94 -13.71 -31.90 3.18
CA LEU A 94 -13.47 -32.58 4.45
C LEU A 94 -12.16 -33.40 4.45
N GLY A 95 -11.78 -33.96 3.30
CA GLY A 95 -10.56 -34.75 3.14
C GLY A 95 -9.29 -33.93 2.92
N SER A 96 -9.41 -32.68 2.47
CA SER A 96 -8.27 -31.80 2.23
C SER A 96 -7.79 -31.14 3.52
N ARG A 97 -6.67 -31.59 4.09
CA ARG A 97 -6.10 -30.98 5.30
C ARG A 97 -5.69 -29.51 5.12
N LYS A 98 -5.29 -29.14 3.90
CA LYS A 98 -4.73 -27.82 3.55
C LYS A 98 -5.74 -26.69 3.70
N ILE A 99 -7.02 -26.92 3.39
CA ILE A 99 -8.03 -25.86 3.55
C ILE A 99 -8.32 -25.55 5.03
N TRP A 100 -8.13 -26.55 5.92
CA TRP A 100 -8.33 -26.42 7.37
C TRP A 100 -7.10 -25.89 8.11
N SER A 101 -5.95 -25.77 7.45
CA SER A 101 -4.73 -25.24 8.08
C SER A 101 -4.69 -23.70 8.11
N THR A 102 -5.61 -23.04 7.43
CA THR A 102 -5.82 -21.60 7.50
C THR A 102 -7.08 -21.31 8.30
N ILE A 103 -6.92 -20.72 9.48
CA ILE A 103 -8.01 -20.53 10.45
C ILE A 103 -8.32 -19.04 10.56
N TRP A 104 -9.54 -18.66 10.14
CA TRP A 104 -10.09 -17.32 10.28
C TRP A 104 -10.98 -17.25 11.52
N ILE A 105 -10.69 -16.33 12.44
CA ILE A 105 -11.44 -16.08 13.67
C ILE A 105 -11.99 -14.67 13.62
N THR A 106 -13.28 -14.56 13.40
CA THR A 106 -13.91 -13.27 13.07
C THR A 106 -15.02 -12.86 14.03
N SER A 107 -15.32 -13.74 14.99
CA SER A 107 -16.25 -13.50 16.07
C SER A 107 -15.95 -14.39 17.26
N TYR A 108 -16.28 -13.93 18.46
CA TYR A 108 -16.06 -14.69 19.70
C TYR A 108 -17.34 -15.42 20.12
N THR A 109 -17.77 -16.39 19.32
CA THR A 109 -18.98 -17.20 19.57
C THR A 109 -18.65 -18.67 19.81
N LYS A 110 -19.59 -19.41 20.40
CA LYS A 110 -19.49 -20.88 20.53
C LYS A 110 -19.32 -21.58 19.17
N ARG A 111 -19.84 -21.01 18.10
CA ARG A 111 -19.67 -21.53 16.73
C ARG A 111 -18.22 -21.37 16.25
N SER A 112 -17.58 -20.24 16.57
CA SER A 112 -16.17 -19.99 16.26
C SER A 112 -15.25 -20.93 17.02
N VAL A 113 -15.53 -21.17 18.30
CA VAL A 113 -14.82 -22.18 19.12
C VAL A 113 -14.88 -23.56 18.44
N LEU A 114 -16.06 -23.99 18.01
CA LEU A 114 -16.24 -25.27 17.33
C LEU A 114 -15.49 -25.30 15.99
N TYR A 115 -15.52 -24.20 15.24
CA TYR A 115 -14.80 -24.07 13.97
C TYR A 115 -13.28 -24.18 14.16
N VAL A 116 -12.70 -23.45 15.13
CA VAL A 116 -11.27 -23.51 15.45
C VAL A 116 -10.89 -24.94 15.82
N SER A 117 -11.64 -25.57 16.74
CA SER A 117 -11.39 -26.95 17.16
C SER A 117 -11.46 -27.94 16.00
N THR A 118 -12.48 -27.82 15.15
CA THR A 118 -12.66 -28.66 13.95
C THR A 118 -11.51 -28.46 12.95
N SER A 119 -11.04 -27.22 12.78
CA SER A 119 -9.96 -26.89 11.87
C SER A 119 -8.62 -27.43 12.37
N LEU A 120 -8.36 -27.32 13.67
CA LEU A 120 -7.18 -27.90 14.31
C LEU A 120 -7.13 -29.43 14.17
N GLU A 121 -8.27 -30.10 14.37
CA GLU A 121 -8.40 -31.55 14.19
C GLU A 121 -8.14 -31.96 12.72
N ARG A 122 -8.78 -31.28 11.77
CA ARG A 122 -8.72 -31.65 10.34
C ARG A 122 -7.42 -31.28 9.65
N SER A 123 -6.77 -30.21 10.08
CA SER A 123 -5.44 -29.83 9.57
C SER A 123 -4.33 -30.80 10.01
N GLN A 124 -4.58 -31.61 11.05
CA GLN A 124 -3.68 -32.63 11.59
C GLN A 124 -2.30 -32.09 11.97
N ASN A 125 -1.25 -32.38 11.20
CA ASN A 125 0.12 -31.94 11.46
C ASN A 125 0.59 -30.85 10.48
N LEU A 126 -0.30 -30.31 9.66
CA LEU A 126 0.08 -29.23 8.75
C LEU A 126 0.42 -27.94 9.52
N PRO A 127 1.37 -27.13 9.00
CA PRO A 127 1.63 -25.78 9.49
C PRO A 127 0.35 -24.93 9.45
N LEU A 128 0.12 -24.13 10.48
CA LEU A 128 -1.08 -23.32 10.65
C LEU A 128 -0.81 -21.84 10.35
N ALA A 129 -1.73 -21.21 9.62
CA ALA A 129 -1.84 -19.78 9.48
C ALA A 129 -3.12 -19.30 10.19
N ILE A 130 -2.99 -18.37 11.13
CA ILE A 130 -4.10 -17.87 11.93
C ILE A 130 -4.38 -16.43 11.54
N TYR A 131 -5.63 -16.13 11.23
CA TYR A 131 -6.12 -14.79 10.90
C TYR A 131 -7.23 -14.44 11.88
N ILE A 132 -7.06 -13.36 12.62
CA ILE A 132 -8.02 -12.87 13.61
C ILE A 132 -8.51 -11.52 13.13
N GLN A 133 -9.81 -11.35 13.07
CA GLN A 133 -10.43 -10.07 12.75
C GLN A 133 -11.49 -9.78 13.79
N ALA A 134 -11.34 -8.69 14.52
CA ALA A 134 -12.33 -8.27 15.49
C ALA A 134 -13.52 -7.62 14.75
N PRO A 135 -14.77 -8.02 15.02
CA PRO A 135 -15.91 -7.49 14.27
C PRO A 135 -16.25 -6.05 14.69
N ASP A 136 -16.46 -5.16 13.70
CA ASP A 136 -16.72 -3.69 13.81
C ASP A 136 -17.66 -3.26 14.94
N TYR A 137 -18.58 -4.13 15.35
CA TYR A 137 -19.59 -3.87 16.38
C TYR A 137 -19.12 -4.12 17.83
N CYS A 138 -17.85 -4.49 18.07
CA CYS A 138 -17.31 -4.65 19.43
C CYS A 138 -17.02 -3.33 20.17
N ILE A 139 -17.58 -2.20 19.73
CA ILE A 139 -17.51 -0.91 20.42
C ILE A 139 -18.23 -0.95 21.80
N GLY A 140 -19.02 -2.00 22.08
CA GLY A 140 -19.58 -2.28 23.40
C GLY A 140 -18.69 -3.21 24.26
N PRO A 141 -18.83 -3.19 25.60
CA PRO A 141 -18.09 -4.11 26.46
C PRO A 141 -18.36 -5.56 26.05
N HIS A 142 -17.30 -6.35 25.88
CA HIS A 142 -17.43 -7.77 25.59
C HIS A 142 -18.36 -8.41 26.62
N THR A 143 -19.34 -9.17 26.13
CA THR A 143 -20.15 -9.99 27.04
C THR A 143 -19.25 -11.05 27.67
N PHE A 144 -19.57 -11.48 28.90
CA PHE A 144 -18.83 -12.56 29.57
C PHE A 144 -18.70 -13.81 28.68
N ASP A 145 -19.72 -14.12 27.88
CA ASP A 145 -19.70 -15.23 26.92
C ASP A 145 -18.64 -15.06 25.82
N GLN A 146 -18.42 -13.85 25.32
CA GLN A 146 -17.38 -13.57 24.31
C GLN A 146 -15.98 -13.75 24.90
N ILE A 147 -15.75 -13.25 26.12
CA ILE A 147 -14.47 -13.42 26.83
C ILE A 147 -14.16 -14.91 27.04
N ALA A 148 -15.18 -15.69 27.45
CA ALA A 148 -15.04 -17.13 27.61
C ALA A 148 -14.72 -17.84 26.27
N CYS A 149 -15.43 -17.49 25.19
CA CYS A 149 -15.16 -18.06 23.87
C CYS A 149 -13.77 -17.70 23.33
N LYS A 150 -13.34 -16.44 23.50
CA LYS A 150 -11.98 -15.97 23.17
C LYS A 150 -10.92 -16.78 23.90
N THR A 151 -11.08 -16.91 25.22
CA THR A 151 -10.17 -17.69 26.08
C THR A 151 -10.09 -19.15 25.61
N GLN A 152 -11.23 -19.79 25.35
CA GLN A 152 -11.28 -21.17 24.89
C GLN A 152 -10.59 -21.37 23.53
N MET A 153 -10.76 -20.45 22.58
CA MET A 153 -10.07 -20.51 21.28
C MET A 153 -8.56 -20.34 21.46
N ARG A 154 -8.14 -19.39 22.29
CA ARG A 154 -6.72 -19.17 22.61
C ARG A 154 -6.08 -20.42 23.21
N ASP A 155 -6.75 -21.04 24.17
CA ASP A 155 -6.26 -22.26 24.83
C ASP A 155 -6.14 -23.42 23.82
N ALA A 156 -7.10 -23.55 22.89
CA ALA A 156 -7.03 -24.54 21.82
C ALA A 156 -5.85 -24.28 20.86
N LEU A 157 -5.62 -23.03 20.45
CA LEU A 157 -4.48 -22.66 19.60
C LEU A 157 -3.14 -22.90 20.31
N LYS A 158 -3.05 -22.59 21.60
CA LYS A 158 -1.85 -22.78 22.42
C LYS A 158 -1.35 -24.23 22.41
N LEU A 159 -2.27 -25.21 22.42
CA LEU A 159 -1.91 -26.64 22.32
C LEU A 159 -1.26 -27.01 20.97
N HIS A 160 -1.44 -26.18 19.94
CA HIS A 160 -0.90 -26.36 18.60
C HIS A 160 0.09 -25.25 18.21
N ALA A 161 0.61 -24.48 19.17
CA ALA A 161 1.50 -23.34 18.94
C ALA A 161 2.73 -23.68 18.08
N SER A 162 3.29 -24.89 18.24
CA SER A 162 4.43 -25.37 17.45
C SER A 162 4.13 -25.51 15.96
N ARG A 163 2.86 -25.56 15.54
CA ARG A 163 2.46 -25.64 14.14
C ARG A 163 2.23 -24.27 13.52
N ILE A 164 2.01 -23.23 14.33
CA ILE A 164 1.69 -21.89 13.85
C ILE A 164 2.96 -21.28 13.24
N TYR A 165 2.86 -20.89 11.95
CA TYR A 165 3.97 -20.26 11.22
C TYR A 165 3.65 -18.84 10.76
N ALA A 166 2.37 -18.49 10.65
CA ALA A 166 1.90 -17.15 10.32
C ALA A 166 0.75 -16.77 11.25
N PHE A 167 0.78 -15.54 11.75
CA PHE A 167 -0.24 -14.99 12.63
C PHE A 167 -0.57 -13.57 12.18
N ASP A 168 -1.84 -13.32 11.89
CA ASP A 168 -2.37 -12.05 11.46
C ASP A 168 -3.54 -11.70 12.37
N ALA A 169 -3.51 -10.53 13.00
CA ALA A 169 -4.55 -10.09 13.91
C ALA A 169 -4.87 -8.62 13.68
N ASP A 170 -6.06 -8.37 13.15
CA ASP A 170 -6.72 -7.07 13.13
C ASP A 170 -7.68 -7.01 14.34
N CYS A 171 -7.32 -6.21 15.34
CA CYS A 171 -8.03 -6.10 16.61
C CYS A 171 -8.38 -4.65 16.94
N PHE A 172 -9.43 -4.43 17.73
CA PHE A 172 -9.75 -3.08 18.22
C PHE A 172 -8.67 -2.51 19.14
N CYS A 173 -7.96 -3.35 19.89
CA CYS A 173 -6.84 -2.92 20.71
C CYS A 173 -5.66 -3.89 20.58
N SER A 174 -4.47 -3.32 20.54
CA SER A 174 -3.20 -4.07 20.43
C SER A 174 -3.00 -5.07 21.56
N GLY A 175 -3.51 -4.81 22.76
CA GLY A 175 -3.47 -5.76 23.88
C GLY A 175 -4.27 -7.02 23.67
N ASP A 176 -5.42 -6.88 23.02
CA ASP A 176 -6.24 -8.03 22.67
C ASP A 176 -5.55 -8.91 21.64
N ALA A 177 -4.81 -8.32 20.69
CA ALA A 177 -3.99 -9.03 19.73
C ALA A 177 -2.78 -9.69 20.40
N LEU A 178 -2.07 -8.96 21.26
CA LEU A 178 -0.87 -9.46 21.94
C LEU A 178 -1.20 -10.61 22.90
N GLY A 179 -2.38 -10.61 23.51
CA GLY A 179 -2.89 -11.71 24.32
C GLY A 179 -3.02 -13.05 23.58
N TRP A 180 -3.03 -13.06 22.24
CA TRP A 180 -3.02 -14.28 21.42
C TRP A 180 -1.62 -14.83 21.14
N VAL A 181 -0.57 -14.03 21.37
CA VAL A 181 0.82 -14.39 21.09
C VAL A 181 1.67 -14.54 22.37
N GLU A 182 1.04 -14.49 23.56
CA GLU A 182 1.67 -14.70 24.88
C GLU A 182 2.25 -16.10 25.13
N PHE A 183 2.24 -16.99 24.14
CA PHE A 183 2.79 -18.34 24.27
C PHE A 183 3.79 -18.67 23.16
N PRO A 184 4.86 -19.43 23.44
CA PRO A 184 5.93 -19.68 22.46
C PRO A 184 5.44 -20.40 21.20
N MET A 185 5.60 -19.75 20.04
CA MET A 185 5.36 -20.31 18.72
C MET A 185 6.69 -20.51 17.99
N ALA A 186 7.34 -21.64 18.25
CA ALA A 186 8.69 -21.93 17.75
C ALA A 186 8.83 -21.89 16.22
N ASN A 187 7.74 -22.05 15.46
CA ASN A 187 7.74 -22.03 14.00
C ASN A 187 7.19 -20.74 13.38
N LEU A 188 6.82 -19.74 14.20
CA LEU A 188 6.30 -18.46 13.72
C LEU A 188 7.37 -17.72 12.91
N LYS A 189 7.01 -17.35 11.68
CA LYS A 189 7.85 -16.64 10.72
C LYS A 189 7.30 -15.27 10.37
N ASP A 190 5.98 -15.17 10.30
CA ASP A 190 5.29 -13.96 9.86
C ASP A 190 4.28 -13.56 10.94
N ILE A 191 4.39 -12.33 11.42
CA ILE A 191 3.43 -11.75 12.36
C ILE A 191 2.95 -10.40 11.83
N ASN A 192 1.63 -10.24 11.76
CA ASN A 192 0.96 -8.98 11.47
C ASN A 192 0.00 -8.68 12.64
N ILE A 193 0.16 -7.53 13.28
CA ILE A 193 -0.76 -7.05 14.31
C ILE A 193 -1.18 -5.65 13.92
N GLU A 194 -2.47 -5.46 13.69
CA GLU A 194 -3.09 -4.20 13.36
C GLU A 194 -4.10 -3.81 14.45
N SER A 195 -3.99 -2.58 14.97
CA SER A 195 -4.90 -2.03 15.96
C SER A 195 -5.68 -0.87 15.37
N THR A 196 -6.95 -1.10 15.03
CA THR A 196 -7.78 -0.12 14.29
C THR A 196 -8.28 1.06 15.13
N VAL A 197 -8.28 0.95 16.46
CA VAL A 197 -8.76 2.06 17.32
C VAL A 197 -7.58 2.93 17.74
N VAL A 198 -7.52 4.13 17.15
CA VAL A 198 -6.83 5.29 17.73
C VAL A 198 -7.72 5.79 18.87
N SER A 199 -7.69 5.12 20.02
CA SER A 199 -8.52 5.55 21.13
C SER A 199 -7.96 6.88 21.64
N GLN A 200 -8.59 7.99 21.23
CA GLN A 200 -8.39 9.33 21.79
C GLN A 200 -8.74 9.43 23.29
N ARG A 201 -8.89 8.30 23.99
CA ARG A 201 -9.17 8.27 25.42
C ARG A 201 -7.84 8.06 26.16
N PRO A 202 -7.21 9.13 26.67
CA PRO A 202 -5.95 9.06 27.42
C PRO A 202 -6.02 8.25 28.72
N GLU A 203 -7.19 7.74 29.10
CA GLU A 203 -7.42 7.05 30.37
C GLU A 203 -6.95 5.58 30.39
N TYR A 204 -6.61 4.98 29.25
CA TYR A 204 -6.09 3.61 29.20
C TYR A 204 -4.66 3.62 28.67
N PRO A 205 -3.64 3.76 29.55
CA PRO A 205 -2.26 3.53 29.15
C PRO A 205 -2.15 2.10 28.60
N VAL A 206 -1.84 2.04 27.32
CA VAL A 206 -1.71 0.82 26.53
C VAL A 206 -0.31 0.27 26.81
N ASP A 207 -0.10 -0.32 27.99
CA ASP A 207 1.16 -0.97 28.39
C ASP A 207 1.34 -2.33 27.67
N TYR A 208 1.13 -2.38 26.36
CA TYR A 208 1.32 -3.61 25.60
C TYR A 208 2.71 -3.60 24.95
N HIS A 209 3.69 -4.07 25.72
CA HIS A 209 5.02 -4.33 25.21
C HIS A 209 5.03 -5.64 24.41
N THR A 210 5.66 -5.63 23.23
CA THR A 210 5.89 -6.83 22.42
C THR A 210 7.01 -7.73 22.98
N SER A 211 7.22 -7.74 24.30
CA SER A 211 8.26 -8.56 24.94
C SER A 211 8.02 -10.06 24.72
N SER A 212 6.77 -10.46 24.50
CA SER A 212 6.37 -11.82 24.09
C SER A 212 6.95 -12.25 22.74
N LEU A 213 7.32 -11.33 21.85
CA LEU A 213 7.96 -11.69 20.57
C LEU A 213 9.27 -12.43 20.79
N ASN A 214 9.98 -12.19 21.90
CA ASN A 214 11.21 -12.89 22.26
C ASN A 214 11.05 -14.43 22.31
N ASP A 215 9.82 -14.92 22.51
CA ASP A 215 9.50 -16.35 22.50
C ASP A 215 9.36 -16.94 21.08
N HIS A 216 9.62 -16.14 20.03
CA HIS A 216 9.45 -16.51 18.63
C HIS A 216 10.78 -16.37 17.85
N PRO A 217 11.72 -17.31 18.01
CA PRO A 217 13.09 -17.18 17.50
C PRO A 217 13.23 -17.26 15.98
N ASN A 218 12.15 -17.60 15.25
CA ASN A 218 12.15 -17.81 13.80
C ASN A 218 11.43 -16.72 13.01
N LEU A 219 11.03 -15.62 13.66
CA LEU A 219 10.39 -14.48 13.00
C LEU A 219 11.28 -13.89 11.92
N LYS A 220 10.65 -13.57 10.79
CA LYS A 220 11.26 -13.01 9.57
C LYS A 220 10.51 -11.79 9.09
N CYS A 221 9.20 -11.76 9.28
CA CYS A 221 8.35 -10.64 8.90
C CYS A 221 7.60 -10.19 10.14
N ILE A 222 7.79 -8.93 10.52
CA ILE A 222 7.11 -8.27 11.63
C ILE A 222 6.42 -7.06 11.03
N THR A 223 5.09 -7.03 11.13
CA THR A 223 4.26 -5.90 10.77
C THR A 223 3.42 -5.54 11.99
N LEU A 224 3.59 -4.32 12.50
CA LEU A 224 2.94 -3.80 13.69
C LEU A 224 2.32 -2.45 13.34
N PHE A 225 0.99 -2.37 13.27
CA PHE A 225 0.27 -1.12 13.03
C PHE A 225 -0.43 -0.66 14.30
N ASN A 226 -0.13 0.59 14.71
CA ASN A 226 -0.61 1.19 15.95
C ASN A 226 -0.26 0.34 17.19
N ALA A 227 1.00 -0.14 17.24
CA ALA A 227 1.52 -0.96 18.33
C ALA A 227 2.99 -0.64 18.65
N TYR A 228 3.38 -0.83 19.91
CA TYR A 228 4.75 -0.56 20.37
C TYR A 228 5.67 -1.74 20.09
N MET A 229 6.83 -1.47 19.49
CA MET A 229 7.89 -2.47 19.33
C MET A 229 8.88 -2.39 20.51
N ASP A 230 9.12 -3.52 21.15
CA ASP A 230 10.24 -3.74 22.06
C ASP A 230 11.52 -3.92 21.23
N TRP A 231 12.30 -2.85 21.11
CA TRP A 231 13.55 -2.82 20.34
C TRP A 231 14.68 -3.65 20.97
N SER A 232 14.50 -4.22 22.17
CA SER A 232 15.44 -5.21 22.72
C SER A 232 15.38 -6.55 21.96
N TYR A 233 14.33 -6.79 21.17
CA TYR A 233 14.14 -8.00 20.39
C TYR A 233 15.29 -8.25 19.38
N PRO A 234 15.79 -9.50 19.25
CA PRO A 234 16.86 -9.84 18.31
C PRO A 234 16.40 -9.79 16.84
N LEU A 235 16.59 -8.63 16.20
CA LEU A 235 16.21 -8.39 14.80
C LEU A 235 17.19 -8.97 13.74
N ASP A 236 18.22 -9.74 14.13
CA ASP A 236 19.28 -10.23 13.21
C ASP A 236 18.78 -11.23 12.14
N ARG A 237 17.55 -11.73 12.30
CA ARG A 237 16.90 -12.69 11.41
C ARG A 237 15.80 -12.06 10.55
N VAL A 238 15.35 -10.87 10.92
CA VAL A 238 14.22 -10.18 10.31
C VAL A 238 14.59 -9.70 8.91
N ARG A 239 13.67 -9.93 7.97
CA ARG A 239 13.75 -9.57 6.56
C ARG A 239 12.78 -8.46 6.20
N LYS A 240 11.65 -8.39 6.88
CA LYS A 240 10.61 -7.38 6.72
C LYS A 240 10.26 -6.85 8.10
N LEU A 241 10.43 -5.55 8.31
CA LEU A 241 10.03 -4.85 9.52
C LEU A 241 9.17 -3.66 9.12
N GLU A 242 7.92 -3.65 9.51
CA GLU A 242 6.99 -2.55 9.27
C GLU A 242 6.36 -2.17 10.61
N ILE A 243 6.56 -0.93 11.05
CA ILE A 243 6.06 -0.44 12.32
C ILE A 243 5.37 0.90 12.09
N THR A 244 4.11 1.00 12.46
CA THR A 244 3.39 2.26 12.66
C THR A 244 3.15 2.43 14.15
N ALA A 245 3.76 3.43 14.77
CA ALA A 245 3.56 3.71 16.19
C ALA A 245 2.22 4.43 16.42
N PRO A 246 1.65 4.35 17.63
CA PRO A 246 0.51 5.18 18.01
C PRO A 246 0.88 6.68 18.02
N GLU A 247 -0.03 7.56 17.58
CA GLU A 247 0.19 9.03 17.48
C GLU A 247 0.65 9.69 18.79
N HIS A 248 0.25 9.14 19.93
CA HIS A 248 0.57 9.67 21.27
C HIS A 248 1.40 8.70 22.10
N GLY A 249 2.09 7.78 21.43
CA GLY A 249 2.84 6.75 22.10
C GLY A 249 4.26 7.11 22.48
N ASP A 250 4.75 6.45 23.53
CA ASP A 250 6.16 6.52 23.90
C ASP A 250 7.03 6.03 22.73
N ARG A 251 7.93 6.91 22.32
CA ARG A 251 8.91 6.65 21.26
C ARG A 251 10.06 5.80 21.83
N PRO A 252 10.72 4.97 21.01
CA PRO A 252 11.78 4.11 21.52
C PRO A 252 12.98 4.92 22.01
N SER A 253 13.76 4.35 22.94
CA SER A 253 15.05 4.93 23.29
C SER A 253 15.97 4.90 22.08
N GLU A 254 16.74 5.96 21.89
CA GLU A 254 17.63 6.08 20.74
C GLU A 254 18.69 4.96 20.70
N GLY A 255 19.24 4.64 21.87
CA GLY A 255 20.24 3.59 22.04
C GLY A 255 19.71 2.22 21.64
N ASP A 256 18.49 1.87 22.09
CA ASP A 256 17.89 0.57 21.77
C ASP A 256 17.51 0.49 20.30
N PHE A 257 16.88 1.53 19.74
CA PHE A 257 16.51 1.61 18.34
C PHE A 257 17.71 1.37 17.40
N TRP A 258 18.80 2.13 17.58
CA TRP A 258 19.97 2.00 16.73
C TRP A 258 20.74 0.70 16.97
N THR A 259 20.83 0.24 18.23
CA THR A 259 21.46 -1.04 18.56
C THR A 259 20.72 -2.19 17.88
N ALA A 260 19.39 -2.15 17.86
CA ALA A 260 18.55 -3.14 17.19
C ALA A 260 18.76 -3.11 15.66
N LEU A 261 18.65 -1.94 15.04
CA LEU A 261 18.86 -1.79 13.59
C LEU A 261 20.28 -2.18 13.15
N SER A 262 21.30 -1.93 13.96
CA SER A 262 22.69 -2.33 13.66
C SER A 262 22.88 -3.84 13.49
N LYS A 263 21.97 -4.64 14.06
CA LYS A 263 21.99 -6.11 13.96
C LYS A 263 21.24 -6.62 12.71
N CYS A 264 20.46 -5.77 12.04
CA CYS A 264 19.53 -6.12 10.95
C CYS A 264 20.20 -6.35 9.57
N ASN A 265 21.23 -7.18 9.49
CA ASN A 265 21.99 -7.40 8.23
C ASN A 265 21.24 -8.20 7.13
N LYS A 266 20.06 -8.74 7.44
CA LYS A 266 19.19 -9.48 6.51
C LYS A 266 17.94 -8.71 6.10
N LEU A 267 17.75 -7.51 6.62
CA LEU A 267 16.58 -6.69 6.37
C LEU A 267 16.52 -6.30 4.89
N ARG A 268 15.36 -6.52 4.27
CA ARG A 268 15.07 -6.23 2.86
C ARG A 268 14.01 -5.15 2.72
N ARG A 269 13.03 -5.12 3.62
CA ARG A 269 12.00 -4.09 3.67
C ARG A 269 11.95 -3.50 5.08
N LEU A 270 12.02 -2.18 5.17
CA LEU A 270 11.87 -1.41 6.40
C LEU A 270 10.80 -0.35 6.17
N ARG A 271 9.71 -0.39 6.93
CA ARG A 271 8.74 0.70 7.02
C ARG A 271 8.68 1.22 8.45
N LEU A 272 8.82 2.52 8.63
CA LEU A 272 8.75 3.19 9.93
C LEU A 272 7.78 4.36 9.81
N ASP A 273 6.71 4.34 10.57
CA ASP A 273 5.65 5.33 10.52
C ASP A 273 5.39 5.84 11.94
N VAL A 274 5.79 7.09 12.20
CA VAL A 274 5.80 7.73 13.53
C VAL A 274 6.60 6.90 14.56
N ALA A 275 7.53 6.06 14.11
CA ALA A 275 8.16 5.01 14.93
C ALA A 275 9.63 5.29 15.32
N MET A 276 10.22 6.39 14.88
CA MET A 276 11.63 6.73 15.16
C MET A 276 11.80 7.39 16.55
N PRO A 277 12.97 7.33 17.19
CA PRO A 277 13.25 8.05 18.44
C PRO A 277 13.23 9.57 18.23
N GLU A 278 12.83 10.35 19.25
CA GLU A 278 12.83 11.83 19.18
C GLU A 278 14.19 12.47 19.51
N ASP A 279 15.08 11.75 20.21
CA ASP A 279 16.37 12.27 20.66
C ASP A 279 17.42 12.27 19.53
N ARG A 280 18.36 13.24 19.62
CA ARG A 280 19.29 13.60 18.55
C ARG A 280 20.75 13.23 18.88
N ALA A 281 21.01 12.21 19.67
CA ALA A 281 22.40 11.88 19.96
C ALA A 281 23.13 11.44 18.68
N ILE A 282 24.38 11.89 18.59
CA ILE A 282 25.27 11.55 17.50
C ILE A 282 25.84 10.16 17.81
N GLY A 283 25.41 9.16 17.06
CA GLY A 283 25.96 7.81 17.15
C GLY A 283 26.51 7.29 15.83
N ASN A 284 27.11 6.10 15.87
CA ASN A 284 27.77 5.51 14.71
C ASN A 284 26.77 5.22 13.57
N PRO A 285 27.21 5.34 12.30
CA PRO A 285 26.40 4.93 11.16
C PRO A 285 26.02 3.44 11.21
N VAL A 286 24.79 3.12 10.81
CA VAL A 286 24.21 1.78 10.72
C VAL A 286 24.13 1.36 9.26
N SER A 287 24.76 0.24 8.90
CA SER A 287 24.72 -0.29 7.54
C SER A 287 23.60 -1.33 7.37
N LEU A 288 22.76 -1.14 6.34
CA LEU A 288 21.67 -2.05 5.99
C LEU A 288 21.91 -2.66 4.59
N PRO A 289 22.93 -3.51 4.40
CA PRO A 289 23.49 -3.86 3.09
C PRO A 289 22.55 -4.65 2.16
N LYS A 290 21.44 -5.19 2.66
CA LYS A 290 20.46 -5.98 1.89
C LYS A 290 19.11 -5.29 1.74
N LEU A 291 19.00 -4.04 2.20
CA LEU A 291 17.77 -3.27 2.12
C LEU A 291 17.45 -2.98 0.64
N ARG A 292 16.20 -3.27 0.27
CA ARG A 292 15.66 -3.05 -1.07
C ARG A 292 14.57 -1.99 -1.08
N SER A 293 13.81 -1.88 0.01
CA SER A 293 12.69 -0.95 0.14
C SER A 293 12.74 -0.36 1.54
N LEU A 294 12.80 0.97 1.61
CA LEU A 294 12.73 1.79 2.80
C LEU A 294 11.52 2.71 2.65
N SER A 295 10.61 2.72 3.61
CA SER A 295 9.46 3.63 3.65
C SER A 295 9.45 4.30 5.03
N ILE A 296 9.43 5.63 5.08
CA ILE A 296 9.48 6.38 6.34
C ILE A 296 8.38 7.43 6.34
N GLU A 297 7.52 7.41 7.35
CA GLU A 297 6.57 8.47 7.66
C GLU A 297 6.89 9.04 9.04
N ASP A 298 7.32 10.30 9.15
CA ASP A 298 7.61 10.91 10.45
C ASP A 298 7.81 12.42 10.30
N THR A 299 8.23 13.07 11.39
CA THR A 299 8.64 14.47 11.34
C THR A 299 9.88 14.65 10.44
N PRO A 300 9.97 15.79 9.73
CA PRO A 300 11.15 16.22 8.99
C PRO A 300 12.49 15.94 9.67
N GLN A 301 12.61 16.29 10.96
CA GLN A 301 13.88 16.19 11.69
C GLN A 301 14.26 14.73 11.98
N ASN A 302 13.29 13.87 12.24
CA ASN A 302 13.53 12.44 12.48
C ASN A 302 13.98 11.75 11.19
N ILE A 303 13.34 12.07 10.06
CA ILE A 303 13.73 11.53 8.74
C ILE A 303 15.17 11.92 8.41
N THR A 304 15.53 13.21 8.54
CA THR A 304 16.89 13.70 8.28
C THR A 304 17.91 12.98 9.18
N THR A 305 17.65 12.92 10.49
CA THR A 305 18.53 12.24 11.46
C THR A 305 18.69 10.76 11.14
N PHE A 306 17.62 10.10 10.70
CA PHE A 306 17.67 8.69 10.32
C PHE A 306 18.52 8.46 9.07
N LEU A 307 18.27 9.22 8.01
CA LEU A 307 19.00 9.12 6.74
C LEU A 307 20.47 9.51 6.89
N ASP A 308 20.81 10.36 7.87
CA ASP A 308 22.20 10.69 8.20
C ASP A 308 22.98 9.53 8.83
N ARG A 309 22.26 8.62 9.51
CA ARG A 309 22.88 7.51 10.22
C ARG A 309 22.81 6.21 9.44
N VAL A 310 21.94 6.07 8.45
CA VAL A 310 21.78 4.81 7.72
C VAL A 310 22.55 4.80 6.41
N ILE A 311 23.42 3.80 6.23
CA ILE A 311 24.10 3.52 4.96
C ILE A 311 23.22 2.57 4.14
N LEU A 312 22.61 3.11 3.09
CA LEU A 312 21.67 2.41 2.21
C LEU A 312 22.38 1.80 0.99
N PRO A 313 21.99 0.59 0.55
CA PRO A 313 22.47 -0.01 -0.69
C PRO A 313 22.11 0.83 -1.92
N GLU A 314 22.84 0.61 -3.01
CA GLU A 314 22.52 1.29 -4.26
C GLU A 314 21.17 0.88 -4.84
N THR A 315 20.73 -0.35 -4.61
CA THR A 315 19.46 -0.87 -5.15
C THR A 315 18.29 -0.62 -4.20
N CYS A 316 18.43 0.27 -3.23
CA CYS A 316 17.36 0.54 -2.26
C CYS A 316 16.44 1.62 -2.80
N GLU A 317 15.16 1.27 -2.95
CA GLU A 317 14.05 2.18 -3.15
C GLU A 317 13.75 2.87 -1.81
N VAL A 318 13.58 4.19 -1.84
CA VAL A 318 13.27 5.00 -0.65
C VAL A 318 11.95 5.71 -0.87
N GLU A 319 11.01 5.57 0.06
CA GLU A 319 9.76 6.31 0.11
C GLU A 319 9.76 7.13 1.41
N LEU A 320 9.55 8.43 1.31
CA LEU A 320 9.45 9.35 2.43
C LEU A 320 8.06 9.95 2.38
N GLN A 321 7.27 9.77 3.43
CA GLN A 321 5.97 10.40 3.61
C GLN A 321 6.09 11.37 4.77
N LEU A 322 5.51 12.55 4.63
CA LEU A 322 5.67 13.61 5.61
C LEU A 322 4.35 13.83 6.29
N ASP A 323 4.40 13.75 7.61
CA ASP A 323 3.28 14.14 8.45
C ASP A 323 3.19 15.67 8.53
N HIS A 324 1.97 16.16 8.67
CA HIS A 324 1.52 17.54 8.51
C HIS A 324 2.54 18.63 8.91
N GLY A 325 2.99 19.45 7.95
CA GLY A 325 3.85 20.60 8.24
C GLY A 325 4.18 21.48 7.03
N GLU A 326 4.47 22.77 7.26
CA GLU A 326 4.86 23.74 6.24
C GLU A 326 6.32 23.60 5.75
N ALA A 327 7.05 22.60 6.25
CA ALA A 327 8.44 22.43 5.91
C ALA A 327 8.61 22.26 4.39
N ALA A 328 9.79 22.61 3.89
CA ALA A 328 10.09 22.52 2.47
C ALA A 328 11.06 21.36 2.22
N ILE A 329 11.15 20.84 0.99
CA ILE A 329 11.95 19.63 0.69
C ILE A 329 13.39 19.70 1.18
N GLN A 330 13.99 20.88 1.09
CA GLN A 330 15.36 21.09 1.55
C GLN A 330 15.58 20.83 3.04
N ASP A 331 14.54 20.91 3.86
CA ASP A 331 14.65 20.72 5.31
C ASP A 331 14.77 19.22 5.64
N TRP A 332 14.55 18.32 4.66
CA TRP A 332 14.33 16.88 4.85
C TRP A 332 15.42 15.99 4.28
N LEU A 333 16.07 16.43 3.20
CA LEU A 333 17.13 15.67 2.55
C LEU A 333 18.47 16.11 3.14
N PRO A 334 19.12 15.30 4.00
CA PRO A 334 20.40 15.68 4.56
C PRO A 334 21.45 15.85 3.47
N ILE A 335 22.03 17.04 3.41
CA ILE A 335 23.02 17.45 2.40
C ILE A 335 24.27 16.52 2.33
N PRO A 336 24.71 15.80 3.39
CA PRO A 336 25.89 14.91 3.29
C PRO A 336 25.60 13.41 3.03
N SER A 337 24.56 12.81 3.63
CA SER A 337 24.48 11.34 3.80
C SER A 337 23.59 10.64 2.77
N THR A 338 22.48 11.27 2.38
CA THR A 338 21.74 10.88 1.17
C THR A 338 22.50 11.23 -0.11
N SER A 339 23.66 11.92 -0.01
CA SER A 339 24.46 12.31 -1.17
C SER A 339 24.77 11.14 -2.09
N SER A 340 24.89 9.90 -1.58
CA SER A 340 25.08 8.73 -2.45
C SER A 340 23.85 8.44 -3.31
N ILE A 341 22.64 8.52 -2.76
CA ILE A 341 21.38 8.37 -3.50
C ILE A 341 21.19 9.56 -4.45
N LEU A 342 21.29 10.79 -3.93
CA LEU A 342 21.08 12.02 -4.68
C LEU A 342 22.02 12.15 -5.89
N LYS A 343 23.32 11.82 -5.72
CA LYS A 343 24.31 11.84 -6.82
C LYS A 343 23.99 10.87 -7.96
N ARG A 344 23.05 9.96 -7.78
CA ARG A 344 22.67 8.96 -8.79
C ARG A 344 21.34 9.26 -9.46
N LEU A 345 20.56 10.20 -8.93
CA LEU A 345 19.29 10.59 -9.52
C LEU A 345 19.58 11.33 -10.82
N THR A 346 18.97 10.84 -11.90
CA THR A 346 19.06 11.40 -13.25
C THR A 346 17.71 11.95 -13.70
N TRP A 347 16.62 11.57 -13.03
CA TRP A 347 15.27 12.03 -13.33
C TRP A 347 14.54 12.44 -12.05
N ALA A 348 13.73 13.49 -12.17
CA ALA A 348 12.81 13.98 -11.16
C ALA A 348 11.44 14.30 -11.80
N GLU A 349 10.36 13.89 -11.17
CA GLU A 349 9.00 14.30 -11.51
C GLU A 349 8.30 14.86 -10.28
N VAL A 350 7.65 16.01 -10.44
CA VAL A 350 6.80 16.59 -9.41
C VAL A 350 5.36 16.45 -9.84
N ARG A 351 4.58 15.68 -9.09
CA ARG A 351 3.14 15.54 -9.23
C ARG A 351 2.44 16.28 -8.11
N VAL A 352 1.41 17.02 -8.49
CA VAL A 352 0.56 17.76 -7.56
C VAL A 352 -0.80 17.10 -7.54
N GLU A 353 -1.16 16.39 -6.49
CA GLU A 353 -2.47 15.76 -6.34
C GLU A 353 -3.32 16.53 -5.32
N GLU A 354 -4.64 16.34 -5.32
CA GLU A 354 -5.62 17.16 -4.58
C GLU A 354 -5.26 17.44 -3.10
N GLN A 355 -4.49 16.54 -2.47
CA GLN A 355 -4.13 16.60 -1.05
C GLN A 355 -2.64 16.32 -0.79
N LEU A 356 -1.87 15.99 -1.83
CA LEU A 356 -0.52 15.44 -1.74
C LEU A 356 0.37 16.03 -2.83
N ASN A 357 1.48 16.63 -2.43
CA ASN A 357 2.58 16.86 -3.37
C ASN A 357 3.46 15.61 -3.37
N SER A 358 3.53 14.94 -4.51
CA SER A 358 4.32 13.71 -4.70
C SER A 358 5.48 14.00 -5.61
N TYR A 359 6.70 13.85 -5.11
CA TYR A 359 7.95 14.06 -5.85
C TYR A 359 8.60 12.70 -6.08
N PHE A 360 8.73 12.30 -7.34
CA PHE A 360 9.30 11.04 -7.78
C PHE A 360 10.70 11.29 -8.30
N PHE A 361 11.65 10.43 -7.95
CA PHE A 361 13.03 10.54 -8.40
C PHE A 361 13.60 9.15 -8.73
N GLY A 362 14.35 9.08 -9.83
CA GLY A 362 14.79 7.82 -10.41
C GLY A 362 16.14 7.89 -11.12
N ARG A 363 16.64 6.73 -11.53
CA ARG A 363 17.86 6.58 -12.33
C ARG A 363 17.59 6.37 -13.81
N ASP A 364 16.46 5.74 -14.10
CA ASP A 364 15.98 5.46 -15.43
C ASP A 364 14.51 5.89 -15.50
N ILE A 365 14.08 6.29 -16.68
CA ILE A 365 12.76 6.93 -16.93
C ILE A 365 11.76 5.90 -17.46
N MET A 366 12.22 4.66 -17.67
CA MET A 366 11.48 3.64 -18.42
C MET A 366 10.24 3.10 -17.70
N ASP A 367 10.09 3.30 -16.39
CA ASP A 367 8.88 2.89 -15.68
C ASP A 367 8.51 3.89 -14.58
N ILE A 368 7.28 4.39 -14.60
CA ILE A 368 6.75 5.33 -13.60
C ILE A 368 6.76 4.71 -12.20
N ASP A 369 6.70 3.38 -12.14
CA ASP A 369 6.68 2.63 -10.89
C ASP A 369 8.09 2.24 -10.39
N ASP A 370 9.17 2.47 -11.16
CA ASP A 370 10.56 2.16 -10.79
C ASP A 370 11.31 3.43 -10.32
N TYR A 371 10.96 3.91 -9.14
CA TYR A 371 11.62 5.05 -8.50
C TYR A 371 12.71 4.62 -7.52
N SER A 372 13.81 5.37 -7.48
CA SER A 372 14.83 5.20 -6.43
C SER A 372 14.50 5.98 -5.16
N LEU A 373 13.78 7.10 -5.29
CA LEU A 373 13.33 7.93 -4.19
C LEU A 373 11.94 8.52 -4.51
N LEU A 374 10.98 8.34 -3.61
CA LEU A 374 9.65 8.94 -3.64
C LEU A 374 9.48 9.77 -2.39
N VAL A 375 9.08 11.03 -2.53
CA VAL A 375 8.80 11.94 -1.41
C VAL A 375 7.35 12.40 -1.54
N LYS A 376 6.52 12.06 -0.55
CA LYS A 376 5.12 12.49 -0.45
C LYS A 376 4.99 13.49 0.67
N SER A 377 4.50 14.68 0.36
CA SER A 377 4.19 15.72 1.32
C SER A 377 2.68 15.85 1.48
N LYS A 378 2.17 15.52 2.68
CA LYS A 378 0.76 15.76 3.04
C LYS A 378 0.57 17.23 3.40
N SER A 379 -0.20 17.92 2.59
CA SER A 379 -0.70 19.24 2.95
C SER A 379 -1.86 19.10 3.95
N SER A 380 -1.93 19.98 4.96
CA SER A 380 -3.10 20.02 5.85
C SER A 380 -4.34 20.50 5.07
N PRO A 381 -5.51 19.85 5.24
CA PRO A 381 -6.76 20.27 4.60
C PRO A 381 -7.15 21.73 4.89
N SER A 382 -6.75 22.26 6.05
CA SER A 382 -7.00 23.65 6.43
C SER A 382 -6.25 24.68 5.58
N ASN A 383 -5.16 24.27 4.91
CA ASN A 383 -4.38 25.14 4.01
C ASN A 383 -4.77 24.97 2.53
N MET A 384 -5.70 24.06 2.21
CA MET A 384 -6.09 23.71 0.85
C MET A 384 -6.71 24.89 0.07
N PHE A 385 -7.29 25.88 0.77
CA PHE A 385 -7.84 27.10 0.15
C PHE A 385 -6.80 28.18 -0.18
N VAL A 386 -5.56 28.05 0.31
CA VAL A 386 -4.46 29.01 0.07
C VAL A 386 -3.33 28.36 -0.72
N ALA A 387 -3.24 27.03 -0.74
CA ALA A 387 -2.22 26.26 -1.42
C ALA A 387 -2.51 26.15 -2.94
N GLY A 388 -2.53 27.29 -3.62
CA GLY A 388 -2.10 27.30 -5.00
C GLY A 388 -0.69 26.70 -5.06
N PHE A 389 -0.50 25.63 -5.82
CA PHE A 389 0.84 25.10 -6.04
C PHE A 389 1.70 26.20 -6.66
N MET A 390 2.61 26.78 -5.87
CA MET A 390 3.53 27.78 -6.38
C MET A 390 4.63 27.01 -7.12
N LEU A 391 4.57 27.00 -8.45
CA LEU A 391 5.62 26.41 -9.27
C LEU A 391 7.01 26.90 -8.83
N SER A 392 7.13 28.20 -8.52
CA SER A 392 8.34 28.80 -7.97
C SER A 392 8.82 28.13 -6.68
N ARG A 393 7.90 27.75 -5.78
CA ARG A 393 8.22 27.02 -4.55
C ARG A 393 8.74 25.61 -4.87
N ALA A 394 8.07 24.88 -5.77
CA ALA A 394 8.53 23.55 -6.16
C ALA A 394 9.90 23.60 -6.86
N MET A 395 10.13 24.60 -7.72
CA MET A 395 11.43 24.84 -8.33
C MET A 395 12.49 25.18 -7.30
N GLU A 396 12.19 26.04 -6.32
CA GLU A 396 13.10 26.38 -5.23
C GLU A 396 13.43 25.16 -4.36
N GLU A 397 12.43 24.34 -4.05
CA GLU A 397 12.58 23.09 -3.30
C GLU A 397 13.46 22.09 -4.05
N ILE A 398 13.22 21.88 -5.34
CA ILE A 398 14.06 21.02 -6.19
C ILE A 398 15.48 21.58 -6.31
N GLU A 399 15.62 22.89 -6.52
CA GLU A 399 16.92 23.56 -6.60
C GLU A 399 17.73 23.33 -5.33
N LYS A 400 17.15 23.59 -4.16
CA LYS A 400 17.84 23.47 -2.88
C LYS A 400 18.17 22.01 -2.56
N ALA A 401 17.25 21.09 -2.83
CA ALA A 401 17.44 19.67 -2.54
C ALA A 401 18.37 18.96 -3.53
N PHE A 402 18.27 19.29 -4.82
CA PHE A 402 18.90 18.52 -5.90
C PHE A 402 19.86 19.33 -6.77
N GLY A 403 20.15 20.60 -6.46
CA GLY A 403 21.04 21.44 -7.28
C GLY A 403 22.49 20.92 -7.45
N SER A 404 22.89 19.88 -6.70
CA SER A 404 24.17 19.17 -6.88
C SER A 404 24.02 17.80 -7.58
N SER A 405 22.80 17.36 -7.84
CA SER A 405 22.49 16.06 -8.46
C SER A 405 22.62 16.16 -9.98
N PRO A 406 23.06 15.09 -10.67
CA PRO A 406 23.21 15.09 -12.12
C PRO A 406 21.87 14.88 -12.85
N LEU A 407 20.82 15.61 -12.45
CA LEU A 407 19.51 15.51 -13.06
C LEU A 407 19.60 15.85 -14.55
N GLN A 408 19.15 14.90 -15.37
CA GLN A 408 19.06 15.00 -16.82
C GLN A 408 17.63 15.23 -17.25
N VAL A 409 16.63 14.84 -16.46
CA VAL A 409 15.23 15.03 -16.79
C VAL A 409 14.45 15.56 -15.60
N ILE A 410 13.67 16.60 -15.83
CA ILE A 410 12.76 17.17 -14.83
C ILE A 410 11.38 17.28 -15.45
N GLN A 411 10.38 16.77 -14.75
CA GLN A 411 8.98 16.86 -15.16
C GLN A 411 8.14 17.52 -14.08
N PHE A 412 7.26 18.43 -14.47
CA PHE A 412 6.21 18.96 -13.60
C PHE A 412 4.85 18.53 -14.18
N ARG A 413 4.03 17.86 -13.37
CA ARG A 413 2.74 17.32 -13.77
C ARG A 413 1.64 17.75 -12.79
N THR A 414 0.62 18.41 -13.32
CA THR A 414 -0.63 18.67 -12.59
C THR A 414 -1.75 17.85 -13.24
N PRO A 415 -2.23 16.78 -12.60
CA PRO A 415 -3.24 15.87 -13.14
C PRO A 415 -4.65 16.47 -13.16
N ASP A 416 -4.94 17.47 -12.31
CA ASP A 416 -6.29 18.02 -12.21
C ASP A 416 -6.39 19.44 -12.81
N PRO A 417 -7.17 19.62 -13.90
CA PRO A 417 -7.42 20.92 -14.52
C PRO A 417 -8.21 21.90 -13.62
N SER A 418 -8.76 21.45 -12.50
CA SER A 418 -9.56 22.28 -11.58
C SER A 418 -8.73 23.26 -10.74
N PHE A 419 -7.40 23.09 -10.67
CA PHE A 419 -6.50 23.93 -9.88
C PHE A 419 -6.11 25.23 -10.61
N ASN A 420 -6.98 26.24 -10.50
CA ASN A 420 -6.81 27.56 -11.14
C ASN A 420 -5.74 28.48 -10.50
N SER A 421 -4.92 28.00 -9.56
CA SER A 421 -4.10 28.85 -8.68
C SER A 421 -2.59 28.52 -8.73
N ILE A 422 -2.07 28.15 -9.88
CA ILE A 422 -0.61 28.02 -10.01
C ILE A 422 -0.03 29.43 -10.16
N THR A 423 0.69 29.91 -9.15
CA THR A 423 1.39 31.20 -9.27
C THR A 423 2.55 31.07 -10.27
N HIS A 424 2.84 32.17 -10.97
CA HIS A 424 3.84 32.20 -12.02
C HIS A 424 5.26 32.15 -11.49
N ALA A 425 6.06 31.25 -12.07
CA ALA A 425 7.50 31.43 -12.07
C ALA A 425 7.88 32.49 -13.11
N ASP A 426 8.56 33.55 -12.68
CA ASP A 426 9.04 34.57 -13.60
C ASP A 426 10.30 34.13 -14.36
N THR A 427 10.73 34.93 -15.34
CA THR A 427 11.92 34.65 -16.15
C THR A 427 13.19 34.52 -15.29
N THR A 428 13.29 35.29 -14.20
CA THR A 428 14.44 35.27 -13.29
C THR A 428 14.48 33.97 -12.50
N GLU A 429 13.34 33.51 -12.01
CA GLU A 429 13.19 32.26 -11.27
C GLU A 429 13.50 31.04 -12.15
N TRP A 430 12.97 30.99 -13.37
CA TRP A 430 13.31 29.95 -14.35
C TRP A 430 14.79 29.92 -14.69
N ARG A 431 15.39 31.08 -14.93
CA ARG A 431 16.81 31.16 -15.27
C ARG A 431 17.69 30.75 -14.10
N ARG A 432 17.34 31.16 -12.88
CA ARG A 432 17.99 30.69 -11.64
C ARG A 432 17.90 29.17 -11.54
N PHE A 433 16.72 28.61 -11.66
CA PHE A 433 16.49 27.17 -11.60
C PHE A 433 17.31 26.40 -12.65
N LEU A 434 17.18 26.75 -13.93
CA LEU A 434 17.85 26.08 -15.05
C LEU A 434 19.38 26.21 -15.00
N SER A 435 19.92 27.27 -14.38
CA SER A 435 21.36 27.43 -14.20
C SER A 435 21.96 26.40 -13.23
N LYS A 436 21.14 25.85 -12.32
CA LYS A 436 21.56 24.86 -11.32
C LYS A 436 21.59 23.44 -11.88
N PHE A 437 21.00 23.21 -13.05
CA PHE A 437 20.93 21.91 -13.71
C PHE A 437 21.61 21.92 -15.09
N PRO A 438 22.95 22.12 -15.18
CA PRO A 438 23.65 22.20 -16.46
C PRO A 438 23.64 20.89 -17.25
N LEU A 439 23.30 19.76 -16.61
CA LEU A 439 23.18 18.44 -17.22
C LEU A 439 21.76 18.11 -17.71
N LEU A 440 20.79 19.00 -17.47
CA LEU A 440 19.41 18.82 -17.88
C LEU A 440 19.32 18.67 -19.41
N ARG A 441 18.77 17.54 -19.85
CA ARG A 441 18.51 17.15 -21.25
C ARG A 441 17.06 17.24 -21.64
N SER A 442 16.15 16.95 -20.71
CA SER A 442 14.70 17.02 -20.96
C SER A 442 13.99 17.78 -19.85
N LEU A 443 13.12 18.70 -20.25
CA LEU A 443 12.24 19.42 -19.36
C LEU A 443 10.81 19.23 -19.85
N ALA A 444 9.96 18.66 -19.00
CA ALA A 444 8.55 18.42 -19.30
C ALA A 444 7.66 19.20 -18.35
N PHE A 445 6.61 19.81 -18.89
CA PHE A 445 5.78 20.73 -18.13
C PHE A 445 4.31 20.63 -18.55
N THR A 446 3.49 20.20 -17.59
CA THR A 446 2.05 19.96 -17.72
C THR A 446 1.34 20.81 -16.68
N LEU A 447 0.63 21.87 -17.11
CA LEU A 447 -0.25 22.67 -16.24
C LEU A 447 -1.69 22.46 -16.66
N ALA A 448 -2.59 22.80 -15.73
CA ALA A 448 -4.00 22.91 -15.97
C ALA A 448 -4.32 24.05 -16.97
N PRO A 449 -5.33 23.87 -17.86
CA PRO A 449 -5.77 24.84 -18.86
C PRO A 449 -6.27 26.17 -18.30
N SER A 450 -6.60 26.22 -17.00
CA SER A 450 -7.05 27.42 -16.30
C SER A 450 -5.93 28.27 -15.72
N GLY A 451 -4.69 27.81 -15.86
CA GLY A 451 -3.50 28.58 -15.51
C GLY A 451 -3.42 29.87 -16.30
N THR A 452 -2.90 30.89 -15.66
CA THR A 452 -2.75 32.22 -16.22
C THR A 452 -1.63 32.20 -17.30
N PRO A 453 -1.75 32.94 -18.41
CA PRO A 453 -1.03 32.66 -19.67
C PRO A 453 0.49 32.92 -19.67
N ASP A 454 1.09 33.37 -18.57
CA ASP A 454 2.42 33.98 -18.55
C ASP A 454 3.58 33.03 -18.22
N ALA A 455 3.32 31.83 -17.67
CA ALA A 455 4.40 30.92 -17.22
C ALA A 455 5.26 30.39 -18.39
N CYS A 456 4.64 30.05 -19.53
CA CYS A 456 5.35 29.52 -20.69
C CYS A 456 6.21 30.59 -21.39
N PRO A 457 5.72 31.82 -21.64
CA PRO A 457 6.56 32.92 -22.11
C PRO A 457 7.78 33.18 -21.22
N ALA A 458 7.60 33.19 -19.89
CA ALA A 458 8.70 33.39 -18.95
C ALA A 458 9.79 32.30 -19.04
N LEU A 459 9.39 31.04 -19.21
CA LEU A 459 10.29 29.92 -19.46
C LEU A 459 11.08 30.07 -20.77
N LEU A 460 10.40 30.44 -21.87
CA LEU A 460 11.06 30.67 -23.16
C LEU A 460 12.08 31.80 -23.07
N ASP A 461 11.71 32.90 -22.41
CA ASP A 461 12.62 34.03 -22.17
C ASP A 461 13.84 33.61 -21.32
N ALA A 462 13.64 32.70 -20.36
CA ALA A 462 14.72 32.19 -19.52
C ALA A 462 15.68 31.25 -20.26
N LEU A 463 15.18 30.52 -21.27
CA LEU A 463 15.95 29.60 -22.11
C LEU A 463 16.81 30.30 -23.17
N MET A 464 16.51 31.57 -23.48
CA MET A 464 17.30 32.40 -24.38
C MET A 464 18.62 32.86 -23.72
N PRO A 465 19.70 33.05 -24.50
CA PRO A 465 20.92 33.71 -24.02
C PRO A 465 20.60 35.11 -23.48
N ALA A 466 21.23 35.55 -22.40
CA ALA A 466 21.07 36.93 -21.94
C ALA A 466 21.63 37.90 -22.98
N ALA A 467 20.86 38.94 -23.33
CA ALA A 467 21.30 39.97 -24.28
C ALA A 467 22.51 40.78 -23.78
N ASP A 468 22.70 40.84 -22.45
CA ASP A 468 23.81 41.52 -21.82
C ASP A 468 24.92 40.53 -21.47
N ALA A 469 26.03 40.61 -22.20
CA ALA A 469 27.23 39.81 -21.96
C ALA A 469 27.89 40.09 -20.59
N ALA A 470 27.56 41.21 -19.93
CA ALA A 470 28.03 41.54 -18.59
C ALA A 470 27.16 40.93 -17.47
N SER A 471 26.01 40.34 -17.81
CA SER A 471 25.14 39.68 -16.84
C SER A 471 25.79 38.38 -16.33
N GLU A 472 25.63 38.10 -15.03
CA GLU A 472 25.98 36.80 -14.42
C GLU A 472 25.30 35.62 -15.13
N PHE A 473 24.24 35.90 -15.90
CA PHE A 473 23.49 34.95 -16.71
C PHE A 473 23.83 34.97 -18.21
N ALA A 474 25.02 35.44 -18.60
CA ALA A 474 25.43 35.49 -20.01
C ALA A 474 25.49 34.10 -20.68
N GLN A 475 25.62 33.02 -19.90
CA GLN A 475 25.58 31.65 -20.42
C GLN A 475 24.15 31.15 -20.63
N VAL A 476 23.94 30.38 -21.69
CA VAL A 476 22.69 29.67 -21.95
C VAL A 476 22.35 28.78 -20.76
N ALA A 477 21.17 29.01 -20.16
CA ALA A 477 20.70 28.17 -19.07
C ALA A 477 20.42 26.75 -19.57
N SER A 478 20.89 25.74 -18.82
CA SER A 478 20.82 24.31 -19.21
C SER A 478 21.27 24.09 -20.67
N PRO A 479 22.57 24.26 -21.00
CA PRO A 479 23.06 24.20 -22.39
C PRO A 479 22.89 22.82 -23.04
N ARG A 480 22.68 21.78 -22.23
CA ARG A 480 22.41 20.41 -22.69
C ARG A 480 20.93 20.10 -22.86
N LEU A 481 20.03 21.07 -22.66
CA LEU A 481 18.60 20.84 -22.84
C LEU A 481 18.34 20.61 -24.33
N GLU A 482 17.86 19.42 -24.65
CA GLU A 482 17.59 18.94 -26.00
C GLU A 482 16.09 18.72 -26.23
N VAL A 483 15.35 18.40 -25.17
CA VAL A 483 13.92 18.08 -25.24
C VAL A 483 13.13 19.04 -24.38
N LEU A 484 12.12 19.67 -24.97
CA LEU A 484 11.15 20.48 -24.26
C LEU A 484 9.76 19.90 -24.53
N ALA A 485 9.07 19.46 -23.47
CA ALA A 485 7.71 18.97 -23.56
C ALA A 485 6.74 19.95 -22.90
N LEU A 486 5.74 20.41 -23.65
CA LEU A 486 4.74 21.36 -23.21
C LEU A 486 3.36 20.71 -23.31
N SER A 487 2.52 20.87 -22.29
CA SER A 487 1.09 20.53 -22.42
C SER A 487 0.42 21.42 -23.47
N LYS A 488 -0.49 20.84 -24.26
CA LYS A 488 -1.30 21.61 -25.21
C LYS A 488 -2.13 22.68 -24.52
N ASP A 489 -2.64 22.36 -23.33
CA ASP A 489 -3.45 23.27 -22.50
C ASP A 489 -2.64 24.47 -21.99
N ASN A 490 -1.31 24.37 -22.01
CA ASN A 490 -0.39 25.44 -21.58
C ASN A 490 0.01 26.38 -22.71
N ILE A 491 -0.38 26.09 -23.95
CA ILE A 491 -0.09 26.96 -25.08
C ILE A 491 -1.08 28.09 -24.98
N PRO A 492 -0.65 29.27 -24.48
CA PRO A 492 -1.58 30.36 -24.29
C PRO A 492 -2.16 30.70 -25.66
N ALA A 493 -3.44 31.08 -25.73
CA ALA A 493 -3.98 31.75 -26.91
C ALA A 493 -3.41 33.18 -27.08
N VAL A 494 -2.16 33.40 -26.64
CA VAL A 494 -1.43 34.65 -26.74
C VAL A 494 -0.84 34.68 -28.15
N PRO A 495 -1.17 35.71 -28.95
CA PRO A 495 -0.73 35.83 -30.35
C PRO A 495 0.78 35.72 -30.58
N ASP A 496 1.57 35.98 -29.53
CA ASP A 496 3.04 36.06 -29.63
C ASP A 496 3.77 34.81 -29.11
N PHE A 497 3.06 33.81 -28.57
CA PHE A 497 3.72 32.64 -27.99
C PHE A 497 4.54 31.86 -29.04
N HIS A 498 3.97 31.65 -30.22
CA HIS A 498 4.66 30.94 -31.32
C HIS A 498 5.89 31.70 -31.80
N ALA A 499 5.76 33.03 -31.97
CA ALA A 499 6.87 33.89 -32.35
C ALA A 499 8.02 33.82 -31.32
N LYS A 500 7.70 33.89 -30.02
CA LYS A 500 8.68 33.72 -28.94
C LYS A 500 9.33 32.34 -28.93
N LEU A 501 8.57 31.29 -29.19
CA LEU A 501 9.10 29.93 -29.27
C LEU A 501 10.11 29.80 -30.42
N LEU A 502 9.79 30.34 -31.60
CA LEU A 502 10.71 30.38 -32.73
C LEU A 502 11.97 31.19 -32.42
N GLU A 503 11.81 32.38 -31.82
CA GLU A 503 12.93 33.22 -31.38
C GLU A 503 13.84 32.46 -30.41
N CYS A 504 13.25 31.78 -29.43
CA CYS A 504 13.99 30.95 -28.49
C CYS A 504 14.77 29.82 -29.18
N LEU A 505 14.15 29.12 -30.13
CA LEU A 505 14.80 28.05 -30.90
C LEU A 505 16.00 28.58 -31.70
N ASP A 506 15.82 29.69 -32.41
CA ASP A 506 16.87 30.31 -33.24
C ASP A 506 18.02 30.86 -32.37
N ALA A 507 17.69 31.50 -31.25
CA ALA A 507 18.67 32.04 -30.30
C ALA A 507 19.52 30.93 -29.68
N ARG A 508 18.89 29.82 -29.26
CA ARG A 508 19.60 28.66 -28.70
C ARG A 508 20.48 27.95 -29.74
N ALA A 509 19.98 27.78 -30.97
CA ALA A 509 20.77 27.21 -32.06
C ALA A 509 22.01 28.05 -32.37
N THR A 510 21.86 29.38 -32.43
CA THR A 510 22.97 30.32 -32.65
C THR A 510 24.00 30.28 -31.52
N ALA A 511 23.54 30.07 -30.28
CA ALA A 511 24.42 29.89 -29.12
C ALA A 511 25.03 28.49 -28.99
N GLY A 512 24.81 27.59 -29.97
CA GLY A 512 25.37 26.24 -29.99
C GLY A 512 24.72 25.25 -29.01
N SER A 513 23.50 25.54 -28.54
CA SER A 513 22.73 24.70 -27.60
C SER A 513 21.30 24.42 -28.12
N PRO A 514 21.12 23.88 -29.35
CA PRO A 514 19.82 23.75 -29.97
C PRO A 514 18.92 22.74 -29.24
N LEU A 515 17.61 23.02 -29.19
CA LEU A 515 16.60 22.00 -28.88
C LEU A 515 16.46 21.07 -30.09
N LYS A 516 16.43 19.75 -29.84
CA LYS A 516 16.29 18.71 -30.88
C LYS A 516 14.86 18.23 -31.03
N LEU A 517 14.11 18.18 -29.92
CA LEU A 517 12.75 17.66 -29.86
C LEU A 517 11.84 18.61 -29.07
N LEU A 518 10.73 18.96 -29.69
CA LEU A 518 9.62 19.66 -29.06
C LEU A 518 8.42 18.71 -29.01
N VAL A 519 7.93 18.41 -27.82
CA VAL A 519 6.81 17.50 -27.60
C VAL A 519 5.60 18.29 -27.13
N PHE A 520 4.47 18.13 -27.82
CA PHE A 520 3.19 18.61 -27.33
C PHE A 520 2.42 17.44 -26.72
N MET A 521 2.24 17.47 -25.39
CA MET A 521 1.56 16.43 -24.63
C MET A 521 0.04 16.60 -24.78
N ASP A 522 -0.64 15.53 -25.23
CA ASP A 522 -2.08 15.19 -25.09
C ASP A 522 -2.64 14.49 -26.34
N GLY A 523 -3.25 13.31 -26.12
CA GLY A 523 -3.71 12.37 -27.15
C GLY A 523 -5.07 12.68 -27.80
N MET A 524 -5.54 13.93 -27.75
CA MET A 524 -6.77 14.37 -28.41
C MET A 524 -6.44 15.38 -29.51
N GLN A 525 -7.07 15.22 -30.68
CA GLN A 525 -6.77 15.91 -31.94
C GLN A 525 -6.45 17.41 -31.80
N PRO A 526 -5.61 17.97 -32.69
CA PRO A 526 -5.22 19.39 -32.70
C PRO A 526 -6.43 20.30 -32.97
N GLY A 527 -7.26 20.51 -31.96
CA GLY A 527 -8.27 21.56 -31.91
C GLY A 527 -7.60 22.92 -31.67
N ALA A 528 -7.67 23.76 -32.70
CA ALA A 528 -7.72 25.22 -32.70
C ALA A 528 -6.52 26.10 -32.28
N ALA A 529 -5.48 25.62 -31.59
CA ALA A 529 -4.46 26.54 -31.04
C ALA A 529 -3.25 26.85 -31.95
N ILE A 530 -2.84 25.92 -32.83
CA ILE A 530 -1.68 26.11 -33.72
C ILE A 530 -2.11 25.81 -35.15
N SER A 531 -1.86 26.75 -36.06
CA SER A 531 -2.09 26.58 -37.49
C SER A 531 -1.13 25.55 -38.10
N VAL A 532 -1.54 24.93 -39.21
CA VAL A 532 -0.69 23.98 -39.94
C VAL A 532 0.63 24.63 -40.37
N GLU A 533 0.60 25.90 -40.76
CA GLU A 533 1.75 26.69 -41.18
C GLU A 533 2.77 26.88 -40.04
N GLU A 534 2.28 27.14 -38.83
CA GLU A 534 3.10 27.26 -37.62
C GLU A 534 3.78 25.95 -37.23
N VAL A 535 3.10 24.81 -37.38
CA VAL A 535 3.69 23.48 -37.14
C VAL A 535 4.78 23.17 -38.16
N GLU A 536 4.55 23.46 -39.45
CA GLU A 536 5.57 23.26 -40.49
C GLU A 536 6.79 24.17 -40.27
N CYS A 537 6.59 25.40 -39.80
CA CYS A 537 7.67 26.31 -39.43
C CYS A 537 8.52 25.77 -38.26
N LEU A 538 7.88 25.12 -37.26
CA LEU A 538 8.58 24.46 -36.16
C LEU A 538 9.36 23.24 -36.65
N LYS A 539 8.77 22.39 -37.51
CA LYS A 539 9.41 21.19 -38.07
C LYS A 539 10.69 21.49 -38.86
N GLN A 540 10.82 22.69 -39.42
CA GLN A 540 12.05 23.11 -40.11
C GLN A 540 13.23 23.33 -39.15
N ARG A 541 12.97 23.58 -37.86
CA ARG A 541 13.97 23.92 -36.83
C ARG A 541 14.19 22.82 -35.81
N VAL A 542 13.12 22.13 -35.43
CA VAL A 542 13.10 21.13 -34.37
C VAL A 542 12.20 19.97 -34.76
N THR A 543 12.51 18.76 -34.31
CA THR A 543 11.60 17.63 -34.47
C THR A 543 10.37 17.88 -33.61
N VAL A 544 9.16 17.84 -34.18
CA VAL A 544 7.91 18.08 -33.44
C VAL A 544 7.12 16.79 -33.32
N TRP A 545 6.83 16.37 -32.09
CA TRP A 545 6.02 15.18 -31.79
C TRP A 545 4.73 15.56 -31.06
N SER A 546 3.67 14.81 -31.35
CA SER A 546 2.41 14.85 -30.60
C SER A 546 2.14 13.44 -30.08
N VAL A 547 2.09 13.29 -28.76
CA VAL A 547 2.02 11.99 -28.10
C VAL A 547 1.04 12.08 -26.93
N GLY A 548 0.30 11.00 -26.66
CA GLY A 548 -0.47 10.88 -25.42
C GLY A 548 0.42 10.89 -24.18
N LEU A 549 -0.08 11.45 -23.08
CA LEU A 549 0.61 11.63 -21.79
C LEU A 549 1.40 10.40 -21.28
N GLU A 550 0.92 9.19 -21.57
CA GLU A 550 1.54 7.94 -21.11
C GLU A 550 2.76 7.50 -21.94
N HIS A 551 2.89 7.94 -23.18
CA HIS A 551 3.95 7.51 -24.11
C HIS A 551 5.05 8.57 -24.29
N ALA A 552 4.85 9.79 -23.77
CA ALA A 552 5.81 10.88 -23.95
C ALA A 552 7.13 10.61 -23.18
N ALA A 553 7.07 10.12 -21.94
CA ALA A 553 8.27 9.86 -21.14
C ALA A 553 9.15 8.73 -21.72
N THR A 554 8.52 7.66 -22.20
CA THR A 554 9.20 6.50 -22.81
C THR A 554 9.70 6.80 -24.23
N GLY A 555 8.90 7.49 -25.06
CA GLY A 555 9.29 7.84 -26.43
C GLY A 555 10.42 8.88 -26.54
N ILE A 556 10.61 9.72 -25.51
CA ILE A 556 11.69 10.73 -25.45
C ILE A 556 13.09 10.08 -25.42
N LEU A 557 13.22 8.86 -24.89
CA LEU A 557 14.52 8.17 -24.79
C LEU A 557 14.81 7.19 -25.91
N GLU A 558 13.79 6.55 -26.48
CA GLU A 558 13.98 5.65 -27.63
C GLU A 558 14.38 6.40 -28.91
N SER A 559 14.18 7.73 -28.96
CA SER A 559 14.50 8.58 -30.12
C SER A 559 15.83 9.34 -30.01
N THR A 560 16.48 9.35 -28.85
CA THR A 560 17.82 9.93 -28.60
C THR A 560 18.90 8.86 -28.56
#